data_AF-A0A316ELU9-F1
#
_entry.id   AF-A0A316ELU9-F1
#
_cell.length_a   1.000
_cell.length_b   1.000
_cell.length_c   1.000
_cell.angle_alpha   90.00
_cell.angle_beta   90.00
_cell.angle_gamma   90.00
#
_symmetry.space_group_name_H-M   'P 1'
#
loop_
_entity.id
_entity.type
_entity.pdbx_description
1 polymer ?
#
loop_
_entity_poly.entity_id
_entity_poly.type
_entity_poly.pdbx_seq_one_letter_code
_entity_poly.pdbx_strand_id
1 'polypeptide(L)' 'MPRRMKVIRSKRLENVLRDPAAAEQLRVFLASATVGGEAQMKIETRDAEGKPVCYWPKLLRVFGSGA' A
#
# COMPACT_ATOMS: atom_id res chain seq x y z
N MET A 1 26.96 7.44 14.12
CA MET A 1 25.63 8.02 13.82
C MET A 1 24.84 7.03 12.96
N PRO A 2 23.85 6.28 13.49
CA PRO A 2 23.09 5.36 12.65
C PRO A 2 22.25 6.16 11.65
N ARG A 3 22.41 5.88 10.35
CA ARG A 3 21.57 6.45 9.29
C ARG A 3 20.13 6.00 9.53
N ARG A 4 19.25 6.92 9.97
CA ARG A 4 17.80 6.67 10.01
C ARG A 4 17.31 6.53 8.57
N MET A 5 17.01 5.30 8.17
CA MET A 5 16.37 5.00 6.90
C MET A 5 14.97 5.64 6.91
N LYS A 6 14.79 6.75 6.20
CA LYS A 6 13.51 7.45 6.10
C LYS A 6 12.65 6.71 5.07
N VAL A 7 11.79 5.80 5.54
CA VAL A 7 10.79 5.17 4.68
C VAL A 7 9.75 6.24 4.35
N ILE A 8 9.79 6.75 3.11
CA ILE A 8 8.76 7.67 2.61
C ILE A 8 7.53 6.82 2.29
N ARG A 9 6.60 6.76 3.24
CA ARG A 9 5.29 6.14 3.03
C ARG A 9 4.34 7.18 2.47
N SER A 10 3.53 6.81 1.48
CA SER A 10 2.49 7.71 1.01
C SER A 10 1.41 7.84 2.08
N LYS A 11 0.77 9.02 2.19
CA LYS A 11 -0.36 9.24 3.11
C LYS A 11 -1.51 8.24 2.88
N ARG A 12 -1.65 7.76 1.64
CA ARG A 12 -2.62 6.70 1.27
C ARG A 12 -2.26 5.35 1.90
N LEU A 13 -0.98 4.98 1.86
CA LEU A 13 -0.50 3.75 2.51
C LEU A 13 -0.66 3.83 4.03
N GLU A 14 -0.42 4.99 4.63
CA GLU A 14 -0.64 5.18 6.07
C GLU A 14 -2.10 4.96 6.47
N ASN A 15 -3.06 5.46 5.69
CA ASN A 15 -4.48 5.21 5.93
C ASN A 15 -4.81 3.71 5.88
N VAL A 16 -4.31 3.00 4.85
CA VAL A 16 -4.53 1.54 4.71
C VAL A 16 -3.89 0.77 5.86
N LEU A 17 -2.70 1.15 6.32
CA LEU A 17 -2.02 0.47 7.42
C LEU A 17 -2.61 0.78 8.80
N ARG A 18 -3.36 1.88 8.94
CA ARG A 18 -4.04 2.24 10.18
C ARG A 18 -5.30 1.41 10.42
N ASP A 19 -6.00 1.02 9.37
CA ASP A 19 -7.18 0.16 9.43
C ASP A 19 -6.75 -1.32 9.36
N PRO A 20 -6.95 -2.13 10.42
CA PRO A 20 -6.56 -3.53 10.44
C PRO A 20 -7.19 -4.36 9.31
N ALA A 21 -8.43 -4.03 8.93
CA ALA A 21 -9.12 -4.76 7.87
C ALA A 21 -8.52 -4.41 6.49
N ALA A 22 -8.24 -3.14 6.25
CA ALA A 22 -7.59 -2.70 5.01
C ALA A 22 -6.13 -3.19 4.91
N ALA A 23 -5.43 -3.27 6.03
CA ALA A 23 -4.09 -3.85 6.09
C ALA A 23 -4.11 -5.34 5.72
N GLU A 24 -5.12 -6.08 6.15
CA GLU A 24 -5.29 -7.49 5.77
C GLU A 24 -5.60 -7.63 4.28
N GLN A 25 -6.50 -6.81 3.75
CA GLN A 25 -6.75 -6.73 2.30
C GLN A 25 -5.45 -6.45 1.52
N LEU A 26 -4.63 -5.52 1.99
CA LEU A 26 -3.33 -5.24 1.38
C LEU A 26 -2.40 -6.47 1.40
N ARG A 27 -2.37 -7.25 2.48
CA ARG A 27 -1.57 -8.49 2.54
C ARG A 27 -2.06 -9.53 1.55
N VAL A 28 -3.38 -9.74 1.47
CA VAL A 28 -3.99 -10.67 0.50
C VAL A 28 -3.66 -10.26 -0.93
N PHE A 29 -3.75 -8.96 -1.22
CA PHE A 29 -3.30 -8.42 -2.50
C PHE A 29 -1.82 -8.75 -2.74
N LEU A 30 -0.92 -8.42 -1.82
CA LEU A 30 0.51 -8.66 -2.01
C LEU A 30 0.87 -10.15 -2.17
N ALA A 31 0.13 -11.05 -1.52
CA ALA A 31 0.33 -12.49 -1.64
C ALA A 31 -0.06 -13.05 -3.01
N SER A 32 -1.04 -12.42 -3.68
CA SER A 32 -1.58 -12.87 -4.97
C SER A 32 -1.13 -12.02 -6.16
N ALA A 33 -0.62 -10.81 -5.90
CA ALA A 33 -0.32 -9.84 -6.94
C ALA A 33 0.94 -10.24 -7.73
N THR A 34 0.82 -10.14 -9.05
CA THR A 34 1.95 -10.30 -9.97
C THR A 34 2.36 -8.93 -10.51
N VAL A 35 3.67 -8.73 -10.65
CA VAL A 35 4.23 -7.49 -11.21
C VAL A 35 3.70 -7.27 -12.64
N GLY A 36 3.12 -6.11 -12.89
CA GLY A 36 2.50 -5.79 -14.19
C GLY A 36 1.10 -6.35 -14.39
N GLY A 37 0.56 -7.10 -13.42
CA GLY A 37 -0.83 -7.54 -13.42
C GLY A 37 -1.80 -6.40 -13.11
N GLU A 38 -3.01 -6.49 -13.64
CA GLU A 38 -4.11 -5.60 -13.25
C GLU A 38 -4.58 -5.93 -11.83
N ALA A 39 -4.99 -4.88 -11.12
CA ALA A 39 -5.53 -5.01 -9.77
C ALA A 39 -6.91 -5.67 -9.83
N GLN A 40 -6.99 -6.97 -9.52
CA GLN A 40 -8.27 -7.67 -9.49
C GLN A 40 -9.08 -7.40 -8.21
N MET A 41 -8.46 -6.76 -7.21
CA MET A 41 -9.14 -6.38 -5.97
C MET A 41 -8.92 -4.91 -5.63
N LYS A 42 -9.92 -4.34 -4.99
CA LYS A 42 -9.87 -3.03 -4.35
C LYS A 42 -9.59 -3.18 -2.86
N ILE A 43 -8.90 -2.20 -2.29
CA ILE A 43 -8.71 -2.05 -0.85
C ILE A 43 -9.69 -0.98 -0.38
N GLU A 44 -10.58 -1.37 0.53
CA GLU A 44 -11.55 -0.49 1.14
C GLU A 44 -11.06 -0.15 2.55
N THR A 45 -11.00 1.14 2.88
CA THR A 45 -10.57 1.61 4.19
C THR A 45 -11.34 2.87 4.55
N ARG A 46 -11.18 3.33 5.79
CA ARG A 46 -11.54 4.69 6.18
C ARG A 46 -10.31 5.57 6.24
N ASP A 47 -10.46 6.83 5.84
CA ASP A 47 -9.40 7.81 6.04
C ASP A 47 -9.34 8.31 7.49
N ALA A 48 -8.46 9.28 7.76
CA ALA A 48 -8.27 9.82 9.10
C ALA A 48 -9.51 10.53 9.68
N GLU A 49 -10.44 10.95 8.82
CA GLU A 49 -11.71 11.61 9.18
C GLU A 49 -12.86 10.60 9.28
N GLY A 50 -12.58 9.30 9.10
CA GLY A 50 -13.58 8.23 9.15
C GLY A 50 -14.38 8.08 7.85
N LYS A 51 -14.03 8.81 6.79
CA LYS A 51 -14.74 8.74 5.51
C LYS A 51 -14.32 7.48 4.75
N PRO A 52 -15.28 6.74 4.14
CA PRO A 52 -14.94 5.57 3.32
C PRO A 52 -14.14 6.00 2.10
N VAL A 53 -13.00 5.34 1.88
CA VAL A 53 -12.12 5.53 0.73
C VAL A 53 -11.76 4.18 0.12
N CYS A 54 -11.54 4.17 -1.18
CA CYS A 54 -11.25 2.97 -1.95
C CYS A 54 -9.98 3.18 -2.77
N TYR A 55 -9.07 2.20 -2.72
CA TYR A 55 -7.81 2.21 -3.44
C TYR A 55 -7.71 1.01 -4.38
N TRP A 56 -7.14 1.23 -5.55
CA TRP A 56 -6.80 0.20 -6.52
C TRP A 56 -5.28 -0.03 -6.47
N PRO A 57 -4.80 -1.03 -5.71
CA PRO A 57 -3.37 -1.26 -5.54
C PRO A 57 -2.76 -1.85 -6.82
N LYS A 58 -1.59 -1.35 -7.24
CA LYS A 58 -0.86 -1.87 -8.40
C LYS A 58 0.58 -2.16 -8.02
N LEU A 59 1.07 -3.34 -8.38
CA LEU A 59 2.50 -3.66 -8.28
C LEU A 59 3.24 -3.05 -9.47
N LEU A 60 4.11 -2.10 -9.17
CA LEU A 60 4.98 -1.47 -10.15
C LEU A 60 6.40 -1.99 -9.96
N ARG A 61 7.07 -2.34 -11.07
CA ARG A 61 8.51 -2.53 -11.09
C ARG A 61 9.16 -1.18 -10.86
N VAL A 62 9.76 -1.00 -9.69
CA VAL A 62 10.64 0.14 -9.45
C VAL A 62 12.01 -0.28 -9.97
N PHE A 63 12.41 0.26 -11.12
CA PHE A 63 13.81 0.19 -11.53
C PHE A 63 14.58 1.13 -10.61
N GLY A 64 15.11 0.59 -9.52
CA GLY A 64 16.04 1.33 -8.67
C GLY A 64 17.34 1.51 -9.43
N SER A 65 17.74 2.77 -9.68
CA SER A 65 19.16 3.09 -9.74
C SER A 65 19.78 2.60 -8.44
N GLY A 66 20.66 1.60 -8.54
CA GLY A 66 21.39 1.08 -7.40
C GLY A 66 22.10 2.24 -6.67
N ALA A 67 21.99 2.23 -5.35
CA ALA A 67 22.95 2.91 -4.49
C ALA A 67 24.02 1.89 -4.08
#